data_AF-R4Z645-F1
#
_entry.id   AF-R4Z645-F1
#
_cell.length_a   1.000
_cell.length_b   1.000
_cell.length_c   1.000
_cell.angle_alpha   90.00
_cell.angle_beta   90.00
_cell.angle_gamma   90.00
#
_symmetry.space_group_name_H-M   'P 1'
#
loop_
_entity.id
_entity.type
_entity.pdbx_description
1 polymer ?
#
loop_
_entity_poly.entity_id
_entity_poly.type
_entity_poly.pdbx_seq_one_letter_code
_entity_poly.pdbx_strand_id
1 'polypeptide(L)'
;MSMSRPSRTRRRRVAVTVLTVASAALMLGACGGGDESTFTGEAARGEGVARDLGCAQCHSSSPGVAIHGPSWAGLAGSQVTLEDGSKVTADRAYLERAIKEPSAEVVEGFKPLMPTVPLDDTQIDQVIAYIEALGNN
;
A
#
# COMPACT_ATOMS: atom_id res chain seq x y z
N MET A 1 46.53 -20.75 -71.14
CA MET A 1 46.92 -21.01 -69.73
C MET A 1 47.51 -19.72 -69.18
N SER A 2 46.72 -18.92 -68.46
CA SER A 2 46.69 -18.83 -66.98
C SER A 2 47.99 -18.32 -66.36
N MET A 3 47.83 -17.37 -65.43
CA MET A 3 48.82 -16.60 -64.64
C MET A 3 49.07 -15.21 -65.24
N SER A 4 49.00 -14.08 -64.53
CA SER A 4 48.87 -13.79 -63.10
C SER A 4 48.30 -12.38 -62.94
N ARG A 5 47.48 -12.16 -61.91
CA ARG A 5 47.02 -10.82 -61.50
C ARG A 5 47.98 -10.20 -60.47
N PRO A 6 48.57 -9.03 -60.76
CA PRO A 6 48.86 -8.00 -59.77
C PRO A 6 47.95 -6.78 -60.06
N SER A 7 47.70 -5.80 -59.20
CA SER A 7 48.24 -5.40 -57.92
C SER A 7 47.12 -4.63 -57.18
N ARG A 8 46.92 -4.92 -55.89
CA ARG A 8 46.25 -3.99 -54.98
C ARG A 8 47.13 -2.76 -54.84
N THR A 9 46.59 -1.56 -55.08
CA THR A 9 46.73 -0.39 -54.20
C THR A 9 46.14 0.85 -54.87
N ARG A 10 44.93 1.25 -54.46
CA ARG A 10 44.61 2.68 -54.39
C ARG A 10 43.96 2.96 -53.06
N ARG A 11 44.84 3.38 -52.14
CA ARG A 11 44.52 4.01 -50.87
C ARG A 11 43.44 5.07 -51.13
N ARG A 12 42.26 4.90 -50.54
CA ARG A 12 41.43 6.03 -50.16
C ARG A 12 41.39 6.03 -48.64
N ARG A 13 42.22 6.91 -48.08
CA ARG A 13 42.18 7.31 -46.67
C ARG A 13 40.80 7.93 -46.46
N VAL A 14 39.86 7.19 -45.88
CA VAL A 14 38.69 7.81 -45.27
C VAL A 14 39.14 8.23 -43.89
N ALA A 15 39.14 9.53 -43.68
CA ALA A 15 39.62 10.18 -42.48
C ALA A 15 38.85 9.67 -41.26
N VAL A 16 39.60 9.16 -40.28
CA VAL A 16 39.14 9.02 -38.91
C VAL A 16 39.02 10.44 -38.38
N THR A 17 37.80 10.97 -38.32
CA THR A 17 37.51 12.20 -37.59
C THR A 17 36.77 11.78 -36.32
N VAL A 18 37.55 11.58 -35.27
CA VAL A 18 37.03 11.53 -33.90
C VAL A 18 36.61 12.96 -33.55
N LEU A 19 35.32 13.18 -33.34
CA LEU A 19 34.83 14.29 -32.52
C LEU A 19 33.75 13.75 -31.58
N THR A 20 34.22 13.37 -30.41
CA THR A 20 33.45 13.18 -29.17
C THR A 20 32.89 14.52 -28.71
N VAL A 21 31.58 14.63 -28.46
CA VAL A 21 31.05 15.25 -27.23
C VAL A 21 29.70 14.60 -26.92
N ALA A 22 29.58 14.17 -25.67
CA ALA A 22 28.41 13.60 -25.03
C ALA A 22 27.16 14.49 -25.16
N SER A 23 26.01 13.87 -25.40
CA SER A 23 24.73 14.35 -24.89
C SER A 23 24.14 13.24 -24.04
N ALA A 24 24.44 13.36 -22.75
CA ALA A 24 23.91 12.54 -21.69
C ALA A 24 22.44 12.92 -21.40
N ALA A 25 21.74 11.99 -20.76
CA ALA A 25 20.48 12.15 -20.03
C ALA A 25 19.18 12.25 -20.84
N LEU A 26 18.78 11.14 -21.47
CA LEU A 26 17.37 10.72 -21.45
C LEU A 26 17.28 9.42 -20.65
N MET A 27 16.88 9.51 -19.39
CA MET A 27 16.02 8.58 -18.66
C MET A 27 15.80 9.19 -17.27
N LEU A 28 14.87 10.15 -17.17
CA LEU A 28 14.24 10.41 -15.88
C LEU A 28 13.40 9.17 -15.57
N GLY A 29 13.91 8.34 -14.68
CA GLY A 29 13.15 7.26 -14.08
C GLY A 29 11.96 7.85 -13.33
N ALA A 30 10.76 7.71 -13.90
CA ALA A 30 9.53 7.75 -13.14
C ALA A 30 9.38 6.39 -12.45
N CYS A 31 10.15 6.14 -11.40
CA CYS A 31 9.76 5.20 -10.36
C CYS A 31 8.72 5.90 -9.46
N GLY A 32 7.57 6.22 -10.04
CA GLY A 32 6.36 6.54 -9.29
C GLY A 32 5.64 5.24 -8.97
N GLY A 33 6.14 4.49 -7.99
CA GLY A 33 5.36 3.44 -7.34
C GLY A 33 4.32 4.13 -6.46
N GLY A 34 3.29 4.71 -7.09
CA GLY A 34 2.09 5.09 -6.37
C GLY A 34 1.26 3.83 -6.22
N ASP A 35 1.17 3.30 -5.00
CA ASP A 35 0.10 2.39 -4.64
C ASP A 35 -1.22 3.10 -4.97
N GLU A 36 -1.83 2.70 -6.08
CA GLU A 36 -3.10 3.24 -6.52
C GLU A 36 -4.17 2.69 -5.59
N SER A 37 -4.54 3.49 -4.58
CA SER A 37 -5.68 3.20 -3.72
C SER A 37 -6.91 2.96 -4.58
N THR A 38 -7.60 1.85 -4.35
CA THR A 38 -8.90 1.59 -5.00
C THR A 38 -10.02 2.46 -4.41
N PHE A 39 -9.73 3.17 -3.32
CA PHE A 39 -10.64 4.06 -2.63
C PHE A 39 -10.44 5.51 -3.09
N THR A 40 -11.42 6.36 -2.81
CA THR A 40 -11.35 7.80 -3.07
C THR A 40 -11.67 8.59 -1.80
N GLY A 41 -11.33 9.88 -1.77
CA GLY A 41 -11.71 10.78 -0.68
C GLY A 41 -11.10 10.43 0.68
N GLU A 42 -11.95 10.34 1.71
CA GLU A 42 -11.52 10.05 3.09
C GLU A 42 -11.06 8.62 3.29
N ALA A 43 -11.71 7.64 2.64
CA ALA A 43 -11.31 6.24 2.69
C ALA A 43 -9.90 6.02 2.12
N ALA A 44 -9.54 6.70 1.03
CA ALA A 44 -8.17 6.65 0.49
C ALA A 44 -7.13 7.24 1.46
N ARG A 45 -7.47 8.33 2.16
CA ARG A 45 -6.61 8.90 3.20
C ARG A 45 -6.49 7.95 4.39
N GLY A 46 -7.59 7.32 4.79
CA GLY A 46 -7.64 6.32 5.85
C GLY A 46 -6.80 5.08 5.56
N GLU A 47 -6.83 4.58 4.33
CA GLU A 47 -5.94 3.50 3.87
C GLU A 47 -4.47 3.91 4.01
N GLY A 48 -4.14 5.14 3.63
CA GLY A 48 -2.80 5.72 3.83
C GLY A 48 -2.38 5.74 5.29
N VAL A 49 -3.24 6.26 6.18
CA VAL A 49 -3.01 6.28 7.64
C VAL A 49 -2.84 4.87 8.19
N ALA A 50 -3.71 3.93 7.82
CA ALA A 50 -3.65 2.54 8.27
C ALA A 50 -2.36 1.84 7.82
N ARG A 51 -1.86 2.15 6.62
CA ARG A 51 -0.57 1.66 6.13
C ARG A 51 0.60 2.30 6.89
N ASP A 52 0.61 3.63 7.00
CA ASP A 52 1.72 4.39 7.59
C ASP A 52 1.88 4.14 9.10
N LEU A 53 0.78 3.92 9.80
CA LEU A 53 0.77 3.63 11.24
C LEU A 53 0.83 2.12 11.56
N GLY A 54 0.96 1.27 10.54
CA GLY A 54 1.18 -0.17 10.70
C GLY A 54 -0.06 -0.98 11.08
N CYS A 55 -1.27 -0.42 10.97
CA CYS A 55 -2.51 -1.14 11.25
C CYS A 55 -2.67 -2.36 10.33
N ALA A 56 -2.27 -2.24 9.07
CA ALA A 56 -2.32 -3.30 8.06
C ALA A 56 -1.43 -4.52 8.39
N GLN A 57 -0.49 -4.39 9.34
CA GLN A 57 0.33 -5.51 9.80
C GLN A 57 -0.43 -6.45 10.73
N CYS A 58 -1.52 -5.99 11.33
CA CYS A 58 -2.33 -6.74 12.29
C CYS A 58 -3.76 -6.99 11.79
N HIS A 59 -4.29 -6.09 10.97
CA HIS A 59 -5.65 -6.15 10.42
C HIS A 59 -5.60 -6.29 8.90
N SER A 60 -6.28 -7.31 8.37
CA SER A 60 -6.41 -7.48 6.93
C SER A 60 -7.61 -6.70 6.38
N SER A 61 -7.48 -6.19 5.17
CA SER A 61 -8.60 -5.71 4.34
C SER A 61 -9.26 -6.83 3.53
N SER A 62 -8.77 -8.07 3.62
CA SER A 62 -9.32 -9.22 2.91
C SER A 62 -10.36 -9.97 3.77
N PRO A 63 -11.51 -10.39 3.19
CA PRO A 63 -12.53 -11.14 3.90
C PRO A 63 -11.99 -12.42 4.56
N GLY A 64 -12.31 -12.61 5.85
CA GLY A 64 -11.97 -13.81 6.60
C GLY A 64 -10.50 -13.99 6.96
N VAL A 65 -9.64 -13.01 6.68
CA VAL A 65 -8.20 -13.09 6.97
C VAL A 65 -7.90 -12.38 8.29
N ALA A 66 -7.66 -13.14 9.36
CA ALA A 66 -7.15 -12.63 10.63
C ALA A 66 -5.62 -12.78 10.68
N ILE A 67 -4.89 -11.74 11.14
CA ILE A 67 -3.43 -11.77 11.31
C ILE A 67 -3.10 -11.78 12.80
N HIS A 68 -3.32 -10.64 13.46
CA HIS A 68 -3.23 -10.47 14.91
C HIS A 68 -4.49 -9.84 15.49
N GLY A 69 -5.24 -9.11 14.67
CA GLY A 69 -6.61 -8.67 14.93
C GLY A 69 -7.58 -9.18 13.86
N PRO A 70 -8.88 -8.88 14.01
CA PRO A 70 -9.90 -9.24 13.04
C PRO A 70 -9.67 -8.55 11.69
N SER A 71 -10.20 -9.17 10.62
CA SER A 71 -10.33 -8.51 9.31
C SER A 71 -11.29 -7.32 9.42
N TRP A 72 -11.00 -6.26 8.67
CA TRP A 72 -11.88 -5.10 8.54
C TRP A 72 -12.91 -5.26 7.41
N ALA A 73 -12.74 -6.22 6.51
CA ALA A 73 -13.67 -6.47 5.42
C ALA A 73 -15.05 -6.84 5.96
N GLY A 74 -16.06 -6.02 5.64
CA GLY A 74 -17.42 -6.21 6.15
C GLY A 74 -17.57 -6.03 7.67
N LEU A 75 -16.57 -5.46 8.37
CA LEU A 75 -16.63 -5.27 9.82
C LEU A 75 -17.64 -4.20 10.20
N ALA A 76 -17.64 -3.06 9.51
CA ALA A 76 -18.54 -1.95 9.82
C ALA A 76 -20.01 -2.38 9.74
N GLY A 77 -20.77 -2.09 10.81
CA GLY A 77 -22.18 -2.48 10.95
C GLY A 77 -22.42 -3.96 11.27
N SER A 78 -21.39 -4.81 11.30
CA SER A 78 -21.53 -6.21 11.69
C SER A 78 -21.73 -6.39 13.20
N GLN A 79 -22.13 -7.58 13.63
CA GLN A 79 -22.20 -7.94 15.04
C GLN A 79 -20.90 -8.63 15.47
N VAL A 80 -20.25 -8.07 16.48
CA VAL A 80 -18.99 -8.55 17.07
C VAL A 80 -19.28 -9.17 18.42
N THR A 81 -18.75 -10.37 18.67
CA THR A 81 -18.76 -10.99 20.00
C THR A 81 -17.48 -10.59 20.73
N LEU A 82 -17.61 -10.15 21.99
CA LEU A 82 -16.47 -9.79 22.85
C LEU A 82 -16.02 -10.98 23.70
N GLU A 83 -14.84 -10.89 24.30
CA GLU A 83 -14.26 -11.94 25.15
C GLU A 83 -15.16 -12.34 26.34
N ASP A 84 -15.98 -11.42 26.85
CA ASP A 84 -16.95 -11.67 27.91
C ASP A 84 -18.26 -12.35 27.43
N GLY A 85 -18.37 -12.62 26.12
CA GLY A 85 -19.54 -13.22 25.48
C GLY A 85 -20.65 -12.23 25.13
N SER A 86 -20.51 -10.95 25.49
CA SER A 86 -21.44 -9.91 25.06
C SER A 86 -21.30 -9.64 23.55
N LYS A 87 -22.31 -9.00 22.98
CA LYS A 87 -22.35 -8.66 21.55
C LYS A 87 -22.55 -7.16 21.37
N VAL A 88 -21.73 -6.59 20.50
CA VAL A 88 -21.78 -5.18 20.12
C VAL A 88 -21.92 -5.05 18.61
N THR A 89 -22.56 -3.98 18.15
CA THR A 89 -22.53 -3.62 16.73
C THR A 89 -21.24 -2.84 16.47
N ALA A 90 -20.51 -3.19 15.42
CA ALA A 90 -19.33 -2.45 14.98
C ALA A 90 -19.74 -1.15 14.25
N ASP A 91 -20.46 -0.29 14.97
CA ASP A 91 -20.81 1.04 14.51
C ASP A 91 -19.64 2.02 14.67
N ARG A 92 -19.83 3.26 14.20
CA ARG A 92 -18.80 4.30 14.29
C ARG A 92 -18.32 4.53 15.73
N ALA A 93 -19.22 4.51 16.72
CA ALA A 93 -18.86 4.77 18.10
C ALA A 93 -18.01 3.63 18.69
N TYR A 94 -18.32 2.38 18.36
CA TYR A 94 -17.50 1.24 18.70
C TYR A 94 -16.12 1.31 18.01
N LEU A 95 -16.07 1.60 16.71
CA LEU A 95 -14.81 1.69 15.97
C LEU A 95 -13.90 2.80 16.52
N GLU A 96 -14.46 3.96 16.86
CA GLU A 96 -13.74 5.06 17.49
C GLU A 96 -13.17 4.65 18.86
N ARG A 97 -13.99 4.00 19.71
CA ARG A 97 -13.52 3.49 21.01
C ARG A 97 -12.46 2.41 20.84
N ALA A 98 -12.60 1.49 19.89
CA ALA A 98 -11.62 0.44 19.63
C ALA A 98 -10.27 1.00 19.17
N ILE A 99 -10.24 2.17 18.51
CA ILE A 99 -9.01 2.85 18.12
C ILE A 99 -8.41 3.64 19.30
N LYS A 100 -9.24 4.37 20.07
CA LYS A 100 -8.79 5.21 21.20
C LYS A 100 -8.40 4.38 22.44
N GLU A 101 -9.16 3.33 22.71
CA GLU A 101 -9.08 2.48 23.91
C GLU A 101 -9.08 0.98 23.52
N PRO A 102 -8.05 0.50 22.81
CA PRO A 102 -8.06 -0.84 22.17
C PRO A 102 -8.16 -2.03 23.12
N SER A 103 -7.91 -1.85 24.42
CA SER A 103 -8.05 -2.90 25.44
C SER A 103 -9.37 -2.86 26.21
N ALA A 104 -10.27 -1.91 25.90
CA ALA A 104 -11.55 -1.77 26.61
C ALA A 104 -12.56 -2.86 26.22
N GLU A 105 -12.62 -3.19 24.93
CA GLU A 105 -13.59 -4.14 24.36
C GLU A 105 -12.84 -5.12 23.43
N VAL A 106 -12.34 -6.23 23.99
CA VAL A 106 -11.55 -7.22 23.23
C VAL A 106 -12.47 -8.18 22.49
N VAL A 107 -12.26 -8.33 21.18
CA VAL A 107 -13.02 -9.28 20.35
C VAL A 107 -12.68 -10.72 20.73
N GLU A 108 -13.71 -11.57 20.81
CA GLU A 108 -13.56 -13.00 21.11
C GLU A 108 -12.50 -13.66 20.20
N GLY A 109 -11.61 -14.45 20.80
CA GLY A 109 -10.56 -15.18 20.09
C GLY A 109 -9.29 -14.35 19.78
N PHE A 110 -9.26 -13.05 20.11
CA PHE A 110 -8.09 -12.20 19.97
C PHE A 110 -7.45 -11.88 21.33
N LYS A 111 -6.16 -11.52 21.31
CA LYS A 111 -5.43 -11.08 22.50
C LYS A 111 -5.44 -9.55 22.58
N PRO A 112 -5.37 -8.94 23.78
CA PRO A 112 -5.27 -7.49 23.96
C PRO A 112 -3.87 -6.97 23.61
N LEU A 113 -3.49 -7.10 22.33
CA LEU A 113 -2.19 -6.71 21.78
C LEU A 113 -2.27 -5.46 20.90
N MET A 114 -3.48 -4.99 20.56
CA MET A 114 -3.67 -3.82 19.72
C MET A 114 -3.10 -2.58 20.43
N PRO A 115 -2.09 -1.91 19.87
CA PRO A 115 -1.43 -0.79 20.53
C PRO A 115 -2.30 0.46 20.49
N THR A 116 -2.17 1.31 21.50
CA THR A 116 -2.64 2.69 21.40
C THR A 116 -1.69 3.47 20.49
N VAL A 117 -2.23 3.97 19.39
CA VAL A 117 -1.49 4.80 18.43
C VAL A 117 -1.97 6.25 18.59
N PRO A 118 -1.08 7.26 18.63
CA PRO A 118 -1.50 8.65 18.73
C PRO A 118 -2.05 9.12 17.39
N LEU A 119 -3.38 9.10 17.24
CA LEU A 119 -4.10 9.69 16.11
C LEU A 119 -4.85 10.94 16.59
N ASP A 120 -4.92 11.97 15.74
CA ASP A 120 -5.90 13.04 15.91
C ASP A 120 -7.31 12.59 15.43
N ASP A 121 -8.34 13.36 15.79
CA ASP A 121 -9.72 12.99 15.45
C ASP A 121 -9.95 12.88 13.93
N THR A 122 -9.23 13.69 13.12
CA THR A 122 -9.34 13.63 11.66
C THR A 122 -8.76 12.33 11.10
N GLN A 123 -7.63 11.88 11.64
CA GLN A 123 -7.02 10.60 11.25
C GLN A 123 -7.89 9.42 11.68
N ILE A 124 -8.50 9.49 12.86
CA ILE A 124 -9.45 8.47 13.33
C ILE A 124 -10.65 8.40 12.38
N ASP A 125 -11.25 9.54 12.04
CA ASP A 125 -12.37 9.62 11.11
C ASP A 125 -12.02 9.02 9.74
N GLN A 126 -10.81 9.28 9.24
CA GLN A 126 -10.31 8.72 7.99
C GLN A 126 -10.15 7.20 8.05
N VAL A 127 -9.55 6.67 9.13
CA VAL A 127 -9.40 5.21 9.31
C VAL A 127 -10.77 4.54 9.40
N ILE A 128 -11.73 5.13 10.12
CA ILE A 128 -13.09 4.61 10.19
C ILE A 128 -13.75 4.64 8.80
N ALA A 129 -13.62 5.72 8.04
CA ALA A 129 -14.14 5.80 6.68
C ALA A 129 -13.55 4.71 5.76
N TYR A 130 -12.28 4.35 5.96
CA TYR A 130 -11.66 3.22 5.25
C TYR A 130 -12.27 1.87 5.67
N ILE A 131 -12.45 1.63 6.97
CA ILE A 131 -13.11 0.40 7.49
C ILE A 131 -14.55 0.29 6.97
N GLU A 132 -15.29 1.39 6.95
CA GLU A 132 -16.64 1.45 6.38
C GLU A 132 -16.62 1.12 4.88
N ALA A 133 -15.70 1.72 4.12
CA ALA A 133 -15.59 1.45 2.68
C ALA A 133 -15.27 -0.02 2.35
N LEU A 134 -14.57 -0.74 3.24
CA LEU A 134 -14.31 -2.18 3.11
C LEU A 134 -15.55 -3.06 3.31
N GLY A 135 -16.66 -2.52 3.83
CA GLY A 135 -17.95 -3.21 3.90
C GLY A 135 -18.86 -2.97 2.69
N ASN A 136 -18.51 -2.00 1.84
CA ASN A 136 -19.31 -1.55 0.71
C ASN A 136 -18.73 -1.94 -0.67
N ASN A 137 -17.65 -2.73 -0.68
CA ASN A 137 -16.88 -3.09 -1.89
C ASN A 137 -17.01 -4.58 -2.25
#